data_AF-A0A4Q8K408-F1
#
_entry.id   AF-A0A4Q8K408-F1
#
_cell.length_a   1.000
_cell.length_b   1.000
_cell.length_c   1.000
_cell.angle_alpha   90.00
_cell.angle_beta   90.00
_cell.angle_gamma   90.00
#
_symmetry.space_group_name_H-M   'P 1'
#
loop_
_entity.id
_entity.type
_entity.pdbx_description
1 polymer ?
#
loop_
_entity_poly.entity_id
_entity_poly.type
_entity_poly.pdbx_seq_one_letter_code
_entity_poly.pdbx_strand_id
1 'polypeptide(L)'
;MFGFYTMIQISVFFAIVIPVLSAGVSQNASVTWDSGAGIFTVHRFKADKYVAYATFTDEIFLTGWSYLEVSTNEKYPDSVQAYAAGLVEGVLTADLIKKNWNNQGKMYCKGETSYCQRLKNFLQINLDFINFNIAKSRKYVPYWHQVALVLEQLSGLEDGYKNISGSPRTQIDVMDLMLLNIFGDLEDLEAILNRTVTRHPLGSGSCSALIKVLPNNKDLYVAQDTWSSYNTMLRTLKKYNISVHTGMQRGSPVVPGRAVAFSSQPGLIFSGDDFYLISSGLAAVETTVGNNNVSLWKYIKAKGAVLEWIRNIVSNRLAKDGEEWTKVFELYNSGTYNNQWMVVNYKKIHYRRTSSGWASLGT
;
A
#
# COMPACT_ATOMS: atom_id res chain seq x y z
N MET A 1 -7.21 85.08 -9.71
CA MET A 1 -5.77 84.83 -9.49
C MET A 1 -5.65 83.46 -8.82
N PHE A 2 -5.23 82.47 -9.61
CA PHE A 2 -4.89 81.06 -9.33
C PHE A 2 -5.45 80.36 -8.07
N GLY A 3 -6.44 79.48 -8.28
CA GLY A 3 -6.73 78.37 -7.38
C GLY A 3 -5.86 77.16 -7.76
N PHE A 4 -5.09 76.65 -6.80
CA PHE A 4 -4.24 75.47 -6.96
C PHE A 4 -5.10 74.19 -6.94
N TYR A 5 -5.12 73.45 -8.04
CA TYR A 5 -5.59 72.06 -8.08
C TYR A 5 -4.39 71.14 -7.88
N THR A 6 -4.32 70.46 -6.73
CA THR A 6 -3.36 69.38 -6.47
C THR A 6 -3.98 68.07 -6.97
N MET A 7 -3.55 67.58 -8.14
CA MET A 7 -3.88 66.22 -8.57
C MET A 7 -2.97 65.23 -7.83
N ILE A 8 -3.56 64.41 -6.96
CA ILE A 8 -2.92 63.21 -6.41
C ILE A 8 -3.11 62.09 -7.43
N GLN A 9 -2.04 61.69 -8.12
CA GLN A 9 -2.03 60.44 -8.89
C GLN A 9 -1.86 59.26 -7.93
N ILE A 10 -2.92 58.49 -7.73
CA ILE A 10 -2.86 57.17 -7.11
C ILE A 10 -2.62 56.16 -8.22
N SER A 11 -1.36 55.73 -8.37
CA SER A 11 -1.01 54.61 -9.25
C SER A 11 -1.36 53.30 -8.55
N VAL A 12 -2.49 52.70 -8.88
CA VAL A 12 -2.86 51.35 -8.44
C VAL A 12 -2.09 50.34 -9.30
N PHE A 13 -1.04 49.74 -8.74
CA PHE A 13 -0.40 48.57 -9.34
C PHE A 13 -1.30 47.34 -9.15
N PHE A 14 -2.02 46.94 -10.20
CA PHE A 14 -2.61 45.60 -10.28
C PHE A 14 -1.47 44.59 -10.50
N ALA A 15 -0.95 44.02 -9.42
CA ALA A 15 -0.17 42.79 -9.52
C ALA A 15 -1.13 41.66 -9.90
N ILE A 16 -1.19 41.34 -11.19
CA ILE A 16 -1.83 40.11 -11.65
C ILE A 16 -0.97 38.95 -11.16
N VAL A 17 -1.29 38.43 -9.98
CA VAL A 17 -0.79 37.13 -9.53
C VAL A 17 -1.57 36.11 -10.34
N ILE A 18 -1.03 35.71 -11.49
CA ILE A 18 -1.50 34.51 -12.19
C ILE A 18 -1.11 33.34 -11.28
N PRO A 19 -2.04 32.61 -10.66
CA PRO A 19 -1.69 31.37 -9.99
C PRO A 19 -1.38 30.38 -11.11
N VAL A 20 -0.11 30.26 -11.45
CA VAL A 20 0.36 29.12 -12.23
C VAL A 20 0.21 27.92 -11.30
N LEU A 21 -0.96 27.27 -11.35
CA LEU A 21 -1.15 25.91 -10.87
C LEU A 21 -0.22 25.04 -11.72
N SER A 22 1.05 24.97 -11.36
CA SER A 22 1.97 24.08 -12.04
C SER A 22 1.51 22.66 -11.74
N ALA A 23 1.17 21.91 -12.78
CA ALA A 23 1.04 20.46 -12.68
C ALA A 23 2.27 19.91 -11.93
N GLY A 24 2.07 18.92 -11.05
CA GLY A 24 3.14 18.40 -10.22
C GLY A 24 4.33 17.97 -11.09
N VAL A 25 5.54 18.42 -10.76
CA VAL A 25 6.74 17.99 -11.51
C VAL A 25 6.91 16.49 -11.26
N SER A 26 6.82 15.69 -12.33
CA SER A 26 7.05 14.25 -12.24
C SER A 26 8.52 13.98 -11.94
N GLN A 27 8.77 13.31 -10.82
CA GLN A 27 10.07 12.82 -10.40
C GLN A 27 10.23 11.37 -10.84
N ASN A 28 11.45 10.96 -11.15
CA ASN A 28 11.74 9.56 -11.41
C ASN A 28 13.04 9.13 -10.73
N ALA A 29 13.12 7.83 -10.45
CA ALA A 29 14.33 7.23 -9.92
C ALA A 29 14.42 5.76 -10.36
N SER A 30 15.63 5.24 -10.42
CA SER A 30 15.88 3.81 -10.58
C SER A 30 16.88 3.29 -9.56
N VAL A 31 16.87 1.98 -9.35
CA VAL A 31 17.81 1.28 -8.48
C VAL A 31 18.55 0.25 -9.31
N THR A 32 19.89 0.29 -9.31
CA THR A 32 20.75 -0.77 -9.85
C THR A 32 21.30 -1.62 -8.71
N TRP A 33 21.67 -2.86 -9.00
CA TRP A 33 22.28 -3.78 -8.03
C TRP A 33 23.55 -4.40 -8.60
N ASP A 34 24.66 -4.25 -7.88
CA ASP A 34 25.90 -4.95 -8.14
C ASP A 34 25.86 -6.32 -7.44
N SER A 35 25.75 -7.39 -8.21
CA SER A 35 25.68 -8.75 -7.66
C SER A 35 27.00 -9.25 -7.04
N GLY A 36 28.14 -8.67 -7.44
CA GLY A 36 29.46 -9.04 -6.91
C GLY A 36 29.72 -8.38 -5.56
N ALA A 37 29.33 -7.12 -5.41
CA ALA A 37 29.48 -6.36 -4.16
C ALA A 37 28.26 -6.44 -3.23
N GLY A 38 27.09 -6.85 -3.74
CA GLY A 38 25.83 -6.84 -3.02
C GLY A 38 25.26 -5.43 -2.79
N ILE A 39 25.70 -4.42 -3.56
CA ILE A 39 25.39 -3.00 -3.32
C ILE A 39 24.21 -2.54 -4.18
N PHE A 40 23.29 -1.81 -3.57
CA PHE A 40 22.21 -1.09 -4.26
C PHE A 40 22.58 0.38 -4.46
N THR A 41 22.39 0.89 -5.67
CA THR A 41 22.64 2.30 -6.02
C THR A 41 21.38 2.94 -6.58
N VAL A 42 20.99 4.07 -6.01
CA VAL A 42 19.82 4.85 -6.44
C VAL A 42 20.26 5.93 -7.41
N HIS A 43 19.55 6.05 -8.53
CA HIS A 43 19.77 7.04 -9.59
C HIS A 43 18.55 7.93 -9.74
N ARG A 44 18.73 9.24 -9.92
CA ARG A 44 17.65 10.21 -10.20
C ARG A 44 17.29 10.29 -11.70
N PHE A 45 17.49 9.20 -12.39
CA PHE A 45 17.18 8.97 -13.80
C PHE A 45 16.90 7.48 -14.00
N LYS A 46 16.43 7.10 -15.19
CA LYS A 46 16.25 5.69 -15.57
C LYS A 46 17.57 5.10 -16.08
N ALA A 47 18.28 4.35 -15.24
CA ALA A 47 19.56 3.72 -15.60
C ALA A 47 19.37 2.48 -16.49
N ASP A 48 20.30 2.24 -17.43
CA ASP A 48 20.33 1.00 -18.19
C ASP A 48 20.70 -0.17 -17.24
N LYS A 49 19.85 -1.20 -17.14
CA LYS A 49 19.95 -2.31 -16.15
C LYS A 49 19.47 -1.98 -14.73
N TYR A 50 18.41 -1.19 -14.60
CA TYR A 50 17.70 -1.07 -13.34
C TYR A 50 17.07 -2.40 -12.88
N VAL A 51 17.13 -2.65 -11.57
CA VAL A 51 16.32 -3.64 -10.86
C VAL A 51 14.91 -3.11 -10.67
N ALA A 52 14.79 -1.87 -10.20
CA ALA A 52 13.53 -1.19 -9.98
C ALA A 52 13.57 0.21 -10.59
N TYR A 53 12.45 0.68 -11.12
CA TYR A 53 12.25 2.03 -11.62
C TYR A 53 10.90 2.53 -11.15
N ALA A 54 10.85 3.78 -10.73
CA ALA A 54 9.62 4.41 -10.30
C ALA A 54 9.48 5.84 -10.81
N THR A 55 8.23 6.25 -10.98
CA THR A 55 7.80 7.62 -11.28
C THR A 55 6.84 8.07 -10.21
N PHE A 56 7.01 9.31 -9.75
CA PHE A 56 6.21 9.90 -8.70
C PHE A 56 5.79 11.31 -9.12
N THR A 57 4.49 11.61 -9.05
CA THR A 57 3.94 12.92 -9.32
C THR A 57 3.09 13.34 -8.13
N ASP A 58 3.46 14.43 -7.46
CA ASP A 58 2.67 14.96 -6.35
C ASP A 58 1.68 16.01 -6.85
N GLU A 59 0.40 15.64 -6.87
CA GLU A 59 -0.70 16.53 -7.24
C GLU A 59 -1.71 16.69 -6.10
N ILE A 60 -1.30 16.47 -4.84
CA ILE A 60 -2.21 16.53 -3.68
C ILE A 60 -2.96 17.87 -3.62
N PHE A 61 -2.32 18.98 -3.96
CA PHE A 61 -2.98 20.30 -3.97
C PHE A 61 -3.95 20.51 -5.13
N LEU A 62 -3.85 19.72 -6.21
CA LEU A 62 -4.70 19.83 -7.40
C LEU A 62 -5.88 18.85 -7.33
N THR A 63 -5.62 17.61 -6.95
CA THR A 63 -6.61 16.50 -7.04
C THR A 63 -6.89 15.84 -5.69
N GLY A 64 -6.10 16.14 -4.66
CA GLY A 64 -6.09 15.38 -3.40
C GLY A 64 -5.22 14.13 -3.44
N TRP A 65 -4.55 13.83 -4.56
CA TRP A 65 -3.77 12.60 -4.75
C TRP A 65 -2.35 12.89 -5.25
N SER A 66 -1.38 12.14 -4.71
CA SER A 66 -0.13 11.87 -5.42
C SER A 66 -0.26 10.55 -6.19
N TYR A 67 0.56 10.38 -7.24
CA TYR A 67 0.57 9.19 -8.09
C TYR A 67 1.96 8.56 -8.07
N LEU A 68 2.03 7.27 -7.79
CA LEU A 68 3.27 6.50 -7.77
C LEU A 68 3.14 5.26 -8.65
N GLU A 69 4.05 5.10 -9.60
CA GLU A 69 4.23 3.82 -10.31
C GLU A 69 5.60 3.24 -9.98
N VAL A 70 5.64 1.96 -9.60
CA VAL A 70 6.88 1.21 -9.35
C VAL A 70 6.88 -0.03 -10.25
N SER A 71 8.01 -0.29 -10.91
CA SER A 71 8.21 -1.47 -11.74
C SER A 71 9.53 -2.15 -11.40
N THR A 72 9.57 -3.49 -11.48
CA THR A 72 10.81 -4.26 -11.32
C THR A 72 11.15 -5.06 -12.56
N ASN A 73 12.40 -5.51 -12.62
CA ASN A 73 12.94 -6.31 -13.72
C ASN A 73 13.10 -7.77 -13.28
N GLU A 74 12.32 -8.66 -13.91
CA GLU A 74 12.25 -10.11 -13.62
C GLU A 74 13.60 -10.83 -13.73
N LYS A 75 14.58 -10.26 -14.44
CA LYS A 75 15.93 -10.83 -14.57
C LYS A 75 16.70 -10.90 -13.25
N TYR A 76 16.26 -10.18 -12.22
CA TYR A 76 16.91 -10.13 -10.91
C TYR A 76 16.21 -11.05 -9.90
N PRO A 77 16.94 -11.55 -8.88
CA PRO A 77 16.35 -12.36 -7.83
C PRO A 77 15.18 -11.65 -7.13
N ASP A 78 14.13 -12.38 -6.76
CA ASP A 78 12.91 -11.81 -6.17
C ASP A 78 13.18 -10.93 -4.95
N SER A 79 14.07 -11.34 -4.04
CA SER A 79 14.45 -10.55 -2.86
C SER A 79 15.12 -9.22 -3.22
N VAL A 80 15.91 -9.21 -4.30
CA VAL A 80 16.54 -8.00 -4.83
C VAL A 80 15.49 -7.09 -5.45
N GLN A 81 14.53 -7.67 -6.19
CA GLN A 81 13.40 -6.92 -6.77
C GLN A 81 12.52 -6.27 -5.68
N ALA A 82 12.10 -7.05 -4.67
CA ALA A 82 11.23 -6.59 -3.60
C ALA A 82 11.87 -5.45 -2.81
N TYR A 83 13.12 -5.62 -2.37
CA TYR A 83 13.88 -4.59 -1.68
C TYR A 83 14.06 -3.34 -2.54
N ALA A 84 14.47 -3.48 -3.81
CA ALA A 84 14.66 -2.34 -4.71
C ALA A 84 13.35 -1.58 -4.99
N ALA A 85 12.21 -2.27 -5.04
CA ALA A 85 10.89 -1.66 -5.19
C ALA A 85 10.55 -0.78 -3.97
N GLY A 86 10.80 -1.27 -2.76
CA GLY A 86 10.68 -0.46 -1.54
C GLY A 86 11.65 0.72 -1.53
N LEU A 87 12.92 0.46 -1.86
CA LEU A 87 13.98 1.47 -1.85
C LEU A 87 13.67 2.65 -2.76
N VAL A 88 13.25 2.39 -4.00
CA VAL A 88 12.94 3.46 -4.96
C VAL A 88 11.72 4.27 -4.53
N GLU A 89 10.70 3.65 -3.93
CA GLU A 89 9.54 4.34 -3.38
C GLU A 89 9.94 5.21 -2.18
N GLY A 90 10.69 4.64 -1.23
CA GLY A 90 11.12 5.36 -0.03
C GLY A 90 11.90 6.62 -0.37
N VAL A 91 12.75 6.54 -1.40
CA VAL A 91 13.54 7.68 -1.89
C VAL A 91 12.70 8.75 -2.60
N LEU A 92 11.71 8.36 -3.42
CA LEU A 92 10.87 9.31 -4.15
C LEU A 92 9.82 9.96 -3.25
N THR A 93 9.37 9.26 -2.21
CA THR A 93 8.24 9.69 -1.37
C THR A 93 8.65 10.10 0.04
N ALA A 94 9.95 10.21 0.32
CA ALA A 94 10.50 10.45 1.66
C ALA A 94 9.85 11.64 2.41
N ASP A 95 9.61 12.76 1.71
CA ASP A 95 8.98 13.94 2.30
C ASP A 95 7.52 13.66 2.71
N LEU A 96 6.75 12.98 1.86
CA LEU A 96 5.38 12.59 2.18
C LEU A 96 5.33 11.50 3.27
N ILE A 97 6.26 10.55 3.29
CA ILE A 97 6.40 9.58 4.39
C ILE A 97 6.61 10.31 5.72
N LYS A 98 7.52 11.30 5.75
CA LYS A 98 7.78 12.10 6.95
C LYS A 98 6.53 12.84 7.43
N LYS A 99 5.79 13.46 6.50
CA LYS A 99 4.53 14.15 6.81
C LYS A 99 3.47 13.17 7.35
N ASN A 100 3.32 12.02 6.70
CA ASN A 100 2.35 11.00 7.13
C ASN A 100 2.70 10.40 8.49
N TRP A 101 4.00 10.14 8.73
CA TRP A 101 4.50 9.73 10.04
C TRP A 101 4.20 10.76 11.13
N ASN A 102 4.38 12.05 10.86
CA ASN A 102 4.03 13.11 11.83
C ASN A 102 2.52 13.16 12.12
N ASN A 103 1.68 12.88 11.13
CA ASN A 103 0.22 12.88 11.28
C ASN A 103 -0.30 11.67 12.06
N GLN A 104 0.33 10.50 11.91
CA GLN A 104 -0.21 9.23 12.41
C GLN A 104 0.72 8.55 13.42
N GLY A 105 1.93 8.18 13.00
CA GLY A 105 2.84 7.33 13.79
C GLY A 105 3.49 8.03 14.99
N LYS A 106 3.96 9.27 14.82
CA LYS A 106 4.77 9.98 15.83
C LYS A 106 4.09 10.11 17.19
N MET A 107 2.77 10.27 17.20
CA MET A 107 1.97 10.49 18.41
C MET A 107 1.33 9.20 18.93
N TYR A 108 1.54 8.07 18.25
CA TYR A 108 0.86 6.82 18.57
C TYR A 108 1.15 6.32 19.98
N CYS A 109 2.41 6.41 20.44
CA CYS A 109 2.83 5.94 21.76
C CYS A 109 3.00 7.04 22.82
N LYS A 110 2.67 8.29 22.50
CA LYS A 110 2.93 9.43 23.39
C LYS A 110 2.11 9.30 24.67
N GLY A 111 2.79 9.22 25.82
CA GLY A 111 2.15 9.10 27.14
C GLY A 111 1.63 7.70 27.48
N GLU A 112 1.86 6.70 26.62
CA GLU A 112 1.29 5.35 26.75
C GLU A 112 2.38 4.26 26.79
N THR A 113 3.51 4.54 27.46
CA THR A 113 4.72 3.67 27.47
C THR A 113 4.43 2.22 27.84
N SER A 114 3.56 1.98 28.84
CA SER A 114 3.21 0.62 29.28
C SER A 114 2.47 -0.17 28.21
N TYR A 115 1.49 0.45 27.54
CA TYR A 115 0.77 -0.15 26.41
C TYR A 115 1.73 -0.40 25.25
N CYS A 116 2.54 0.59 24.87
CA CYS A 116 3.45 0.45 23.75
C CYS A 116 4.56 -0.58 24.00
N GLN A 117 4.97 -0.81 25.24
CA GLN A 117 5.87 -1.93 25.54
C GLN A 117 5.19 -3.29 25.32
N ARG A 118 3.90 -3.43 25.69
CA ARG A 118 3.14 -4.66 25.39
C ARG A 118 2.95 -4.86 23.90
N LEU A 119 2.63 -3.79 23.16
CA LEU A 119 2.51 -3.82 21.69
C LEU A 119 3.83 -4.23 21.04
N LYS A 120 4.94 -3.54 21.37
CA LYS A 120 6.26 -3.87 20.84
C LYS A 120 6.62 -5.33 21.11
N ASN A 121 6.37 -5.83 22.33
CA ASN A 121 6.63 -7.23 22.68
C ASN A 121 5.77 -8.19 21.87
N PHE A 122 4.47 -7.90 21.70
CA PHE A 122 3.56 -8.71 20.89
C PHE A 122 4.04 -8.78 19.43
N LEU A 123 4.32 -7.63 18.83
CA LEU A 123 4.76 -7.52 17.45
C LEU A 123 6.12 -8.19 17.24
N GLN A 124 7.07 -8.05 18.18
CA GLN A 124 8.37 -8.71 18.08
C GLN A 124 8.22 -10.24 18.12
N ILE A 125 7.41 -10.77 19.05
CA ILE A 125 7.15 -12.21 19.12
C ILE A 125 6.48 -12.72 17.82
N ASN A 126 5.61 -11.90 17.21
CA ASN A 126 4.99 -12.22 15.93
C ASN A 126 6.00 -12.21 14.78
N LEU A 127 6.82 -11.17 14.68
CA LEU A 127 7.86 -11.07 13.68
C LEU A 127 8.89 -12.20 13.80
N ASP A 128 9.24 -12.61 15.03
CA ASP A 128 10.13 -13.75 15.29
C ASP A 128 9.49 -15.06 14.82
N PHE A 129 8.20 -15.26 15.07
CA PHE A 129 7.46 -16.42 14.56
C PHE A 129 7.43 -16.44 13.02
N ILE A 130 7.17 -15.30 12.39
CA ILE A 130 7.18 -15.16 10.93
C ILE A 130 8.58 -15.48 10.38
N ASN A 131 9.62 -14.87 10.94
CA ASN A 131 11.01 -15.08 10.52
C ASN A 131 11.47 -16.53 10.69
N PHE A 132 11.07 -17.19 11.78
CA PHE A 132 11.34 -18.62 11.98
C PHE A 132 10.76 -19.47 10.84
N ASN A 133 9.50 -19.22 10.46
CA ASN A 133 8.86 -19.97 9.38
C ASN A 133 9.42 -19.60 8.00
N ILE A 134 9.77 -18.33 7.76
CA ILE A 134 10.50 -17.91 6.56
C ILE A 134 11.80 -18.71 6.44
N ALA A 135 12.65 -18.71 7.46
CA ALA A 135 13.93 -19.40 7.45
C ALA A 135 13.78 -20.91 7.21
N LYS A 136 12.76 -21.52 7.80
CA LYS A 136 12.50 -22.96 7.68
C LYS A 136 11.87 -23.36 6.34
N SER A 137 10.99 -22.52 5.79
CA SER A 137 10.03 -22.96 4.77
C SER A 137 10.02 -22.15 3.47
N ARG A 138 10.61 -20.94 3.39
CA ARG A 138 10.54 -20.10 2.16
C ARG A 138 11.03 -20.80 0.89
N LYS A 139 12.03 -21.69 1.02
CA LYS A 139 12.60 -22.44 -0.11
C LYS A 139 11.62 -23.45 -0.72
N TYR A 140 10.65 -23.93 0.07
CA TYR A 140 9.78 -25.05 -0.30
C TYR A 140 8.31 -24.67 -0.36
N VAL A 141 7.89 -23.65 0.40
CA VAL A 141 6.49 -23.23 0.55
C VAL A 141 6.32 -21.84 -0.07
N PRO A 142 5.59 -21.71 -1.19
CA PRO A 142 5.33 -20.44 -1.88
C PRO A 142 4.83 -19.32 -0.95
N TYR A 143 3.94 -19.64 -0.01
CA TYR A 143 3.41 -18.69 0.96
C TYR A 143 4.52 -17.96 1.75
N TRP A 144 5.47 -18.72 2.32
CA TRP A 144 6.55 -18.14 3.12
C TRP A 144 7.61 -17.41 2.28
N HIS A 145 7.73 -17.74 0.99
CA HIS A 145 8.49 -16.91 0.04
C HIS A 145 7.81 -15.54 -0.13
N GLN A 146 6.51 -15.50 -0.41
CA GLN A 146 5.79 -14.24 -0.57
C GLN A 146 5.81 -13.37 0.69
N VAL A 147 5.63 -13.98 1.87
CA VAL A 147 5.74 -13.25 3.16
C VAL A 147 7.12 -12.63 3.34
N ALA A 148 8.19 -13.34 2.98
CA ALA A 148 9.55 -12.79 3.03
C ALA A 148 9.70 -11.57 2.10
N LEU A 149 9.19 -11.65 0.87
CA LEU A 149 9.24 -10.56 -0.09
C LEU A 149 8.46 -9.31 0.37
N VAL A 150 7.35 -9.48 1.12
CA VAL A 150 6.63 -8.35 1.72
C VAL A 150 7.52 -7.60 2.72
N LEU A 151 8.15 -8.33 3.64
CA LEU A 151 9.04 -7.73 4.65
C LEU A 151 10.30 -7.13 4.02
N GLU A 152 10.88 -7.78 3.01
CA GLU A 152 12.03 -7.27 2.27
C GLU A 152 11.68 -5.98 1.52
N GLN A 153 10.47 -5.86 0.95
CA GLN A 153 9.98 -4.60 0.38
C GLN A 153 9.83 -3.49 1.42
N LEU A 154 9.25 -3.79 2.58
CA LEU A 154 9.14 -2.80 3.67
C LEU A 154 10.52 -2.36 4.17
N SER A 155 11.49 -3.28 4.26
CA SER A 155 12.86 -2.95 4.63
C SER A 155 13.56 -2.03 3.62
N GLY A 156 13.28 -2.20 2.32
CA GLY A 156 13.73 -1.29 1.28
C GLY A 156 13.11 0.09 1.42
N LEU A 157 11.81 0.17 1.71
CA LEU A 157 11.11 1.43 1.94
C LEU A 157 11.74 2.22 3.10
N GLU A 158 12.02 1.56 4.22
CA GLU A 158 12.68 2.17 5.37
C GLU A 158 14.06 2.72 5.01
N ASP A 159 14.86 1.94 4.29
CA ASP A 159 16.21 2.35 3.88
C ASP A 159 16.16 3.54 2.92
N GLY A 160 15.22 3.51 1.97
CA GLY A 160 15.02 4.60 1.02
C GLY A 160 14.56 5.88 1.70
N TYR A 161 13.63 5.77 2.65
CA TYR A 161 13.19 6.88 3.49
C TYR A 161 14.33 7.48 4.31
N LYS A 162 15.21 6.63 4.86
CA LYS A 162 16.40 7.03 5.63
C LYS A 162 17.58 7.47 4.76
N ASN A 163 17.43 7.39 3.43
CA ASN A 163 18.48 7.67 2.45
C ASN A 163 19.76 6.85 2.70
N ILE A 164 19.59 5.57 2.99
CA ILE A 164 20.68 4.59 3.12
C ILE A 164 20.48 3.45 2.12
N SER A 165 21.57 2.80 1.71
CA SER A 165 21.53 1.56 0.93
C SER A 165 21.96 0.41 1.84
N GLY A 166 21.03 -0.48 2.15
CA GLY A 166 21.26 -1.72 2.89
C GLY A 166 21.10 -2.95 2.01
N SER A 167 20.69 -4.05 2.64
CA SER A 167 20.40 -5.33 1.98
C SER A 167 18.97 -5.78 2.31
N PRO A 168 18.34 -6.62 1.46
CA PRO A 168 17.04 -7.21 1.75
C PRO A 168 17.06 -7.89 3.11
N ARG A 169 16.12 -7.52 3.99
CA ARG A 169 15.98 -8.10 5.33
C ARG A 169 14.52 -8.33 5.68
N THR A 170 14.28 -9.40 6.43
CA THR A 170 12.96 -9.73 6.99
C THR A 170 12.85 -9.39 8.48
N GLN A 171 13.97 -9.02 9.11
CA GLN A 171 14.01 -8.42 10.43
C GLN A 171 13.95 -6.90 10.29
N ILE A 172 12.88 -6.31 10.82
CA ILE A 172 12.55 -4.88 10.72
C ILE A 172 12.17 -4.35 12.11
N ASP A 173 12.22 -3.03 12.29
CA ASP A 173 11.75 -2.42 13.54
C ASP A 173 10.22 -2.35 13.53
N VAL A 174 9.59 -3.16 14.37
CA VAL A 174 8.13 -3.25 14.48
C VAL A 174 7.45 -1.95 14.91
N MET A 175 8.21 -0.99 15.45
CA MET A 175 7.71 0.32 15.88
C MET A 175 8.10 1.47 14.93
N ASP A 176 8.74 1.18 13.80
CA ASP A 176 9.06 2.17 12.75
C ASP A 176 7.98 2.15 11.66
N LEU A 177 8.32 2.18 10.36
CA LEU A 177 7.32 2.21 9.27
C LEU A 177 6.39 1.00 9.25
N MET A 178 6.75 -0.12 9.87
CA MET A 178 5.81 -1.23 10.11
C MET A 178 4.57 -0.77 10.88
N LEU A 179 4.71 0.16 11.83
CA LEU A 179 3.61 0.71 12.61
C LEU A 179 2.53 1.35 11.73
N LEU A 180 2.93 2.01 10.64
CA LEU A 180 1.99 2.57 9.65
C LEU A 180 1.29 1.48 8.83
N ASN A 181 1.93 0.33 8.63
CA ASN A 181 1.38 -0.77 7.82
C ASN A 181 0.42 -1.67 8.62
N ILE A 182 0.42 -1.59 9.94
CA ILE A 182 -0.46 -2.37 10.82
C ILE A 182 -1.64 -1.57 11.35
N PHE A 183 -1.93 -0.37 10.83
CA PHE A 183 -2.89 0.53 11.45
C PHE A 183 -4.31 -0.06 11.60
N GLY A 184 -4.78 -0.86 10.63
CA GLY A 184 -6.03 -1.58 10.77
C GLY A 184 -5.95 -2.75 11.76
N ASP A 185 -4.82 -3.47 11.79
CA ASP A 185 -4.57 -4.52 12.80
C ASP A 185 -4.55 -3.93 14.23
N LEU A 186 -4.14 -2.67 14.38
CA LEU A 186 -4.08 -1.98 15.67
C LEU A 186 -5.46 -1.82 16.31
N GLU A 187 -6.55 -1.72 15.54
CA GLU A 187 -7.90 -1.58 16.09
C GLU A 187 -8.25 -2.75 17.04
N ASP A 188 -7.92 -3.98 16.65
CA ASP A 188 -8.12 -5.17 17.48
C ASP A 188 -6.99 -5.35 18.53
N LEU A 189 -5.74 -5.02 18.17
CA LEU A 189 -4.59 -5.19 19.09
C LEU A 189 -4.63 -4.22 20.27
N GLU A 190 -5.11 -2.98 20.08
CA GLU A 190 -5.35 -2.02 21.16
C GLU A 190 -6.23 -2.63 22.25
N ALA A 191 -7.30 -3.30 21.82
CA ALA A 191 -8.30 -3.89 22.69
C ALA A 191 -7.70 -5.06 23.51
N ILE A 192 -7.04 -6.02 22.86
CA ILE A 192 -6.49 -7.19 23.57
C ILE A 192 -5.28 -6.86 24.45
N LEU A 193 -4.55 -5.78 24.13
CA LEU A 193 -3.38 -5.35 24.88
C LEU A 193 -3.76 -4.34 25.98
N ASN A 194 -5.04 -4.21 26.30
CA ASN A 194 -5.56 -3.37 27.38
C ASN A 194 -5.08 -1.92 27.25
N ARG A 195 -5.22 -1.31 26.07
CA ARG A 195 -5.00 0.12 25.91
C ARG A 195 -6.08 0.87 26.70
N THR A 196 -5.68 1.79 27.57
CA THR A 196 -6.61 2.51 28.46
C THR A 196 -7.24 3.74 27.80
N VAL A 197 -6.57 4.30 26.79
CA VAL A 197 -7.08 5.44 26.00
C VAL A 197 -7.84 4.89 24.80
N THR A 198 -9.15 5.10 24.76
CA THR A 198 -9.97 4.78 23.60
C THR A 198 -9.77 5.85 22.53
N ARG A 199 -9.14 5.48 21.41
CA ARG A 199 -8.95 6.38 20.26
C ARG A 199 -10.07 6.31 19.24
N HIS A 200 -10.84 5.22 19.25
CA HIS A 200 -11.95 4.99 18.35
C HIS A 200 -13.29 5.07 19.11
N PRO A 201 -14.23 5.91 18.66
CA PRO A 201 -15.62 5.80 19.11
C PRO A 201 -16.14 4.41 18.69
N LEU A 202 -16.78 3.70 19.63
CA LEU A 202 -17.52 2.48 19.32
C LEU A 202 -18.51 2.76 18.18
N GLY A 203 -18.46 1.95 17.11
CA GLY A 203 -19.35 2.09 15.96
C GLY A 203 -18.90 3.08 14.89
N SER A 204 -17.61 3.45 14.81
CA SER A 204 -17.10 4.32 13.74
C SER A 204 -17.37 3.78 12.33
N GLY A 205 -17.65 2.47 12.19
CA GLY A 205 -17.64 1.78 10.91
C GLY A 205 -16.25 1.86 10.27
N SER A 206 -15.95 0.97 9.35
CA SER A 206 -14.88 1.26 8.41
C SER A 206 -15.41 0.93 7.03
N CYS A 207 -15.59 2.01 6.27
CA CYS A 207 -15.80 2.00 4.84
C CYS A 207 -17.21 1.58 4.38
N SER A 208 -17.55 1.99 3.15
CA SER A 208 -18.72 1.52 2.41
C SER A 208 -18.26 0.95 1.06
N ALA A 209 -18.87 -0.14 0.60
CA ALA A 209 -18.57 -0.72 -0.70
C ALA A 209 -19.85 -1.04 -1.48
N LEU A 210 -19.78 -0.93 -2.81
CA LEU A 210 -20.88 -1.29 -3.71
C LEU A 210 -20.35 -2.05 -4.93
N ILE A 211 -20.89 -3.25 -5.12
CA ILE A 211 -20.71 -4.04 -6.34
C ILE A 211 -22.02 -4.00 -7.11
N LYS A 212 -22.03 -3.30 -8.25
CA LYS A 212 -23.24 -3.04 -9.03
C LYS A 212 -23.17 -3.66 -10.42
N VAL A 213 -23.99 -4.69 -10.63
CA VAL A 213 -24.30 -5.19 -11.98
C VAL A 213 -25.27 -4.21 -12.65
N LEU A 214 -24.90 -3.71 -13.84
CA LEU A 214 -25.78 -2.85 -14.63
C LEU A 214 -26.89 -3.66 -15.31
N PRO A 215 -28.03 -3.03 -15.65
CA PRO A 215 -29.11 -3.70 -16.38
C PRO A 215 -28.59 -4.44 -17.62
N ASN A 216 -29.15 -5.63 -17.85
CA ASN A 216 -28.81 -6.51 -18.97
C ASN A 216 -27.33 -6.97 -19.03
N ASN A 217 -26.63 -7.01 -17.89
CA ASN A 217 -25.20 -7.37 -17.80
C ASN A 217 -24.33 -6.53 -18.73
N LYS A 218 -24.66 -5.24 -18.88
CA LYS A 218 -23.89 -4.31 -19.72
C LYS A 218 -22.50 -4.08 -19.16
N ASP A 219 -22.41 -3.98 -17.83
CA ASP A 219 -21.16 -3.74 -17.11
C ASP A 219 -21.27 -4.21 -15.64
N LEU A 220 -20.13 -4.27 -14.95
CA LEU A 220 -20.04 -4.43 -13.50
C LEU A 220 -19.16 -3.33 -12.92
N TYR A 221 -19.70 -2.56 -11.97
CA TYR A 221 -18.93 -1.58 -11.20
C TYR A 221 -18.61 -2.10 -9.81
N VAL A 222 -17.39 -1.79 -9.36
CA VAL A 222 -16.92 -2.03 -8.00
C VAL A 222 -16.44 -0.68 -7.47
N ALA A 223 -17.06 -0.21 -6.39
CA ALA A 223 -16.72 1.04 -5.73
C ALA A 223 -16.50 0.80 -4.23
N GLN A 224 -15.60 1.57 -3.64
CA GLN A 224 -15.31 1.58 -2.21
C GLN A 224 -15.11 3.05 -1.79
N ASP A 225 -15.56 3.37 -0.58
CA ASP A 225 -15.45 4.68 0.07
C ASP A 225 -14.90 4.47 1.48
N THR A 226 -13.61 4.80 1.68
CA THR A 226 -12.94 4.61 2.97
C THR A 226 -13.40 5.63 4.00
N TRP A 227 -13.75 5.14 5.19
CA TRP A 227 -14.01 6.00 6.34
C TRP A 227 -12.79 5.98 7.25
N SER A 228 -12.16 7.14 7.46
CA SER A 228 -10.95 7.26 8.29
C SER A 228 -10.86 8.64 8.91
N SER A 229 -9.95 8.79 9.87
CA SER A 229 -9.67 10.09 10.50
C SER A 229 -9.04 11.06 9.48
N TYR A 230 -9.40 12.34 9.53
CA TYR A 230 -8.90 13.33 8.56
C TYR A 230 -7.37 13.50 8.51
N ASN A 231 -6.65 13.14 9.58
CA ASN A 231 -5.20 13.17 9.59
C ASN A 231 -4.55 12.08 8.68
N THR A 232 -5.33 11.14 8.14
CA THR A 232 -4.87 10.12 7.16
C THR A 232 -4.99 10.57 5.70
N MET A 233 -5.52 11.78 5.43
CA MET A 233 -5.81 12.28 4.07
C MET A 233 -4.57 12.70 3.25
N LEU A 234 -3.36 12.25 3.59
CA LEU A 234 -2.24 12.27 2.65
C LEU A 234 -2.32 11.02 1.80
N ARG A 235 -2.82 11.17 0.57
CA ARG A 235 -3.20 10.04 -0.28
C ARG A 235 -2.24 9.85 -1.44
N THR A 236 -1.94 8.59 -1.74
CA THR A 236 -1.13 8.21 -2.90
C THR A 236 -1.84 7.08 -3.62
N LEU A 237 -2.20 7.30 -4.88
CA LEU A 237 -2.66 6.22 -5.77
C LEU A 237 -1.42 5.50 -6.29
N LYS A 238 -1.30 4.21 -5.98
CA LYS A 238 -0.12 3.41 -6.28
C LYS A 238 -0.41 2.39 -7.35
N LYS A 239 0.56 2.18 -8.23
CA LYS A 239 0.59 1.07 -9.18
C LYS A 239 1.93 0.37 -9.08
N TYR A 240 1.90 -0.85 -8.60
CA TYR A 240 3.07 -1.71 -8.60
C TYR A 240 2.99 -2.66 -9.80
N ASN A 241 4.13 -2.88 -10.45
CA ASN A 241 4.35 -3.93 -11.44
C ASN A 241 5.63 -4.69 -11.06
N ILE A 242 5.49 -5.55 -10.06
CA ILE A 242 6.59 -6.26 -9.41
C ILE A 242 6.57 -7.72 -9.90
N SER A 243 7.57 -8.08 -10.70
CA SER A 243 7.63 -9.38 -11.39
C SER A 243 8.38 -10.45 -10.58
N VAL A 244 7.94 -10.65 -9.34
CA VAL A 244 8.45 -11.72 -8.47
C VAL A 244 7.78 -13.06 -8.79
N HIS A 245 8.45 -14.16 -8.48
CA HIS A 245 7.95 -15.51 -8.76
C HIS A 245 7.12 -16.06 -7.62
N THR A 246 6.23 -17.00 -7.93
CA THR A 246 5.32 -17.66 -6.97
C THR A 246 6.09 -18.32 -5.82
N GLY A 247 7.22 -18.95 -6.11
CA GLY A 247 8.11 -19.58 -5.14
C GLY A 247 9.56 -19.62 -5.61
N MET A 248 10.46 -20.13 -4.77
CA MET A 248 11.89 -20.21 -5.07
C MET A 248 12.30 -21.40 -5.97
N GLN A 249 11.34 -22.25 -6.35
CA GLN A 249 11.62 -23.43 -7.19
C GLN A 249 12.02 -22.97 -8.60
N ARG A 250 13.00 -23.67 -9.21
CA ARG A 250 13.43 -23.37 -10.58
C ARG A 250 12.24 -23.48 -11.54
N GLY A 251 12.03 -22.45 -12.35
CA GLY A 251 10.90 -22.39 -13.29
C GLY A 251 9.55 -22.04 -12.65
N SER A 252 9.53 -21.60 -11.39
CA SER A 252 8.31 -21.04 -10.79
C SER A 252 7.79 -19.89 -11.65
N PRO A 253 6.49 -19.80 -11.92
CA PRO A 253 5.94 -18.72 -12.71
C PRO A 253 5.91 -17.42 -11.90
N VAL A 254 5.98 -16.28 -12.60
CA VAL A 254 5.65 -14.96 -12.03
C VAL A 254 4.26 -15.00 -11.40
N VAL A 255 4.11 -14.32 -10.26
CA VAL A 255 2.83 -14.27 -9.54
C VAL A 255 1.70 -13.73 -10.44
N PRO A 256 0.49 -14.31 -10.40
CA PRO A 256 -0.64 -13.83 -11.22
C PRO A 256 -0.97 -12.36 -11.00
N GLY A 257 -0.86 -11.87 -9.76
CA GLY A 257 -1.09 -10.48 -9.38
C GLY A 257 0.15 -9.59 -9.47
N ARG A 258 1.05 -9.82 -10.43
CA ARG A 258 2.31 -9.05 -10.57
C ARG A 258 2.13 -7.54 -10.66
N ALA A 259 1.04 -7.12 -11.31
CA ALA A 259 0.64 -5.72 -11.37
C ALA A 259 -0.64 -5.49 -10.56
N VAL A 260 -0.62 -4.45 -9.72
CA VAL A 260 -1.73 -4.05 -8.87
C VAL A 260 -1.81 -2.53 -8.80
N ALA A 261 -3.00 -1.97 -8.98
CA ALA A 261 -3.29 -0.56 -8.77
C ALA A 261 -4.24 -0.43 -7.58
N PHE A 262 -3.93 0.48 -6.66
CA PHE A 262 -4.64 0.60 -5.39
C PHE A 262 -4.51 1.99 -4.77
N SER A 263 -5.54 2.42 -4.07
CA SER A 263 -5.50 3.65 -3.27
C SER A 263 -4.71 3.38 -1.98
N SER A 264 -3.87 4.32 -1.56
CA SER A 264 -2.93 4.10 -0.45
C SER A 264 -2.53 5.43 0.19
N GLN A 265 -1.53 5.37 1.06
CA GLN A 265 -0.92 6.50 1.75
C GLN A 265 0.62 6.42 1.68
N PRO A 266 1.34 7.53 1.88
CA PRO A 266 2.79 7.51 1.98
C PRO A 266 3.27 6.61 3.12
N GLY A 267 4.20 5.69 2.83
CA GLY A 267 4.78 4.78 3.83
C GLY A 267 4.07 3.43 3.96
N LEU A 268 2.89 3.25 3.36
CA LEU A 268 2.17 1.97 3.32
C LEU A 268 2.51 1.21 2.03
N ILE A 269 2.93 -0.06 2.11
CA ILE A 269 3.17 -0.88 0.90
C ILE A 269 1.94 -1.70 0.47
N PHE A 270 0.80 -1.39 1.05
CA PHE A 270 -0.54 -1.91 0.74
C PHE A 270 -1.56 -0.76 0.74
N SER A 271 -2.83 -1.06 0.49
CA SER A 271 -3.89 -0.05 0.40
C SER A 271 -4.25 0.51 1.77
N GLY A 272 -4.70 -0.35 2.68
CA GLY A 272 -5.27 0.07 3.97
C GLY A 272 -6.69 0.66 3.85
N ASP A 273 -7.19 0.86 2.65
CA ASP A 273 -8.56 1.36 2.45
C ASP A 273 -9.64 0.29 2.68
N ASP A 274 -9.60 -0.92 2.12
CA ASP A 274 -8.78 -1.41 1.01
C ASP A 274 -9.50 -1.41 -0.36
N PHE A 275 -8.80 -1.00 -1.42
CA PHE A 275 -9.24 -1.14 -2.82
C PHE A 275 -8.09 -1.54 -3.76
N TYR A 276 -8.25 -2.67 -4.46
CA TYR A 276 -7.26 -3.18 -5.40
C TYR A 276 -7.87 -3.55 -6.75
N LEU A 277 -7.18 -3.17 -7.83
CA LEU A 277 -7.32 -3.74 -9.17
C LEU A 277 -6.07 -4.56 -9.49
N ILE A 278 -6.25 -5.85 -9.74
CA ILE A 278 -5.17 -6.84 -9.80
C ILE A 278 -5.10 -7.44 -11.20
N SER A 279 -3.89 -7.50 -11.76
CA SER A 279 -3.62 -8.01 -13.12
C SER A 279 -4.01 -9.47 -13.36
N SER A 280 -4.29 -10.24 -12.30
CA SER A 280 -4.91 -11.57 -12.40
C SER A 280 -6.37 -11.53 -12.89
N GLY A 281 -6.94 -10.33 -13.06
CA GLY A 281 -8.34 -10.08 -13.43
C GLY A 281 -9.27 -9.97 -12.22
N LEU A 282 -8.70 -9.77 -11.03
CA LEU A 282 -9.44 -9.62 -9.78
C LEU A 282 -9.55 -8.15 -9.39
N ALA A 283 -10.66 -7.79 -8.77
CA ALA A 283 -10.73 -6.65 -7.87
C ALA A 283 -11.01 -7.16 -6.45
N ALA A 284 -10.29 -6.61 -5.47
CA ALA A 284 -10.45 -6.96 -4.07
C ALA A 284 -10.73 -5.68 -3.28
N VAL A 285 -11.84 -5.66 -2.56
CA VAL A 285 -12.26 -4.55 -1.69
C VAL A 285 -12.79 -5.11 -0.38
N GLU A 286 -12.76 -4.31 0.67
CA GLU A 286 -13.31 -4.71 1.97
C GLU A 286 -14.06 -3.58 2.68
N THR A 287 -14.77 -3.98 3.73
CA THR A 287 -15.26 -3.09 4.78
C THR A 287 -15.06 -3.77 6.13
N THR A 288 -14.53 -3.06 7.12
CA THR A 288 -14.24 -3.64 8.44
C THR A 288 -15.54 -3.94 9.19
N VAL A 289 -15.65 -5.17 9.68
CA VAL A 289 -16.76 -5.63 10.52
C VAL A 289 -16.42 -5.59 12.01
N GLY A 290 -15.12 -5.60 12.34
CA GLY A 290 -14.60 -5.59 13.70
C GLY A 290 -14.96 -6.87 14.48
N ASN A 291 -14.73 -6.84 15.79
CA ASN A 291 -15.16 -7.91 16.68
C ASN A 291 -15.50 -7.41 18.09
N ASN A 292 -16.80 -7.39 18.43
CA ASN A 292 -17.29 -7.01 19.76
C ASN A 292 -17.43 -8.20 20.72
N ASN A 293 -17.09 -9.42 20.30
CA ASN A 293 -17.16 -10.61 21.15
C ASN A 293 -15.80 -10.87 21.82
N VAL A 294 -15.68 -10.44 23.08
CA VAL A 294 -14.46 -10.60 23.90
C VAL A 294 -14.04 -12.07 24.06
N SER A 295 -14.98 -13.03 24.01
CA SER A 295 -14.65 -14.46 24.12
C SER A 295 -13.78 -14.98 22.96
N LEU A 296 -13.74 -14.27 21.84
CA LEU A 296 -12.91 -14.59 20.67
C LEU A 296 -11.50 -14.02 20.77
N TRP A 297 -11.24 -13.06 21.66
CA TRP A 297 -9.93 -12.39 21.73
C TRP A 297 -8.80 -13.34 22.14
N LYS A 298 -9.13 -14.47 22.79
CA LYS A 298 -8.20 -15.56 23.12
C LYS A 298 -7.56 -16.23 21.89
N TYR A 299 -8.11 -16.02 20.69
CA TYR A 299 -7.56 -16.54 19.44
C TYR A 299 -6.53 -15.59 18.81
N ILE A 300 -6.51 -14.32 19.20
CA ILE A 300 -5.50 -13.37 18.74
C ILE A 300 -4.20 -13.64 19.51
N LYS A 301 -3.21 -14.19 18.81
CA LYS A 301 -1.95 -14.64 19.39
C LYS A 301 -0.78 -14.12 18.57
N ALA A 302 0.31 -13.75 19.25
CA ALA A 302 1.54 -13.35 18.58
C ALA A 302 2.15 -14.49 17.76
N LYS A 303 1.99 -15.77 18.18
CA LYS A 303 2.50 -16.95 17.44
C LYS A 303 1.36 -17.68 16.74
N GLY A 304 1.65 -18.25 15.58
CA GLY A 304 0.67 -18.99 14.78
C GLY A 304 -0.15 -18.12 13.84
N ALA A 305 0.12 -16.82 13.78
CA ALA A 305 -0.63 -15.83 13.03
C ALA A 305 0.28 -14.96 12.16
N VAL A 306 -0.28 -14.45 11.06
CA VAL A 306 0.32 -13.42 10.20
C VAL A 306 -0.67 -12.25 10.16
N LEU A 307 -0.20 -11.04 10.44
CA LEU A 307 -1.04 -9.83 10.45
C LEU A 307 -1.69 -9.59 9.08
N GLU A 308 -2.84 -8.93 9.09
CA GLU A 308 -3.74 -8.84 7.94
C GLU A 308 -3.07 -8.24 6.72
N TRP A 309 -2.35 -7.13 6.88
CA TRP A 309 -1.72 -6.43 5.76
C TRP A 309 -0.76 -7.31 4.94
N ILE A 310 -0.07 -8.25 5.59
CA ILE A 310 0.79 -9.24 4.91
C ILE A 310 -0.07 -10.26 4.18
N ARG A 311 -1.09 -10.81 4.85
CA ARG A 311 -2.01 -11.81 4.25
C ARG A 311 -2.70 -11.23 3.02
N ASN A 312 -3.14 -9.97 3.09
CA ASN A 312 -3.72 -9.19 2.01
C ASN A 312 -2.78 -9.12 0.79
N ILE A 313 -1.54 -8.63 0.95
CA ILE A 313 -0.57 -8.56 -0.14
C ILE A 313 -0.28 -9.95 -0.74
N VAL A 314 -0.10 -10.98 0.10
CA VAL A 314 0.21 -12.34 -0.35
C VAL A 314 -0.94 -12.92 -1.17
N SER A 315 -2.20 -12.74 -0.74
CA SER A 315 -3.39 -13.16 -1.49
C SER A 315 -3.51 -12.44 -2.82
N ASN A 316 -3.31 -11.12 -2.84
CA ASN A 316 -3.35 -10.31 -4.06
C ASN A 316 -2.29 -10.76 -5.09
N ARG A 317 -1.10 -11.16 -4.63
CA ARG A 317 -0.04 -11.69 -5.51
C ARG A 317 -0.42 -13.06 -6.08
N LEU A 318 -0.81 -14.01 -5.22
CA LEU A 318 -0.89 -15.43 -5.58
C LEU A 318 -2.18 -15.84 -6.31
N ALA A 319 -3.30 -15.16 -6.06
CA ALA A 319 -4.61 -15.64 -6.49
C ALA A 319 -4.91 -15.40 -7.97
N LYS A 320 -5.45 -16.43 -8.64
CA LYS A 320 -5.99 -16.34 -10.01
C LYS A 320 -7.50 -16.17 -10.02
N ASP A 321 -8.20 -16.54 -8.96
CA ASP A 321 -9.63 -16.33 -8.80
C ASP A 321 -9.99 -16.05 -7.33
N GLY A 322 -11.27 -15.81 -7.06
CA GLY A 322 -11.74 -15.50 -5.71
C GLY A 322 -11.64 -16.66 -4.73
N GLU A 323 -11.71 -17.92 -5.18
CA GLU A 323 -11.60 -19.07 -4.29
C GLU A 323 -10.14 -19.26 -3.85
N GLU A 324 -9.19 -19.14 -4.78
CA GLU A 324 -7.76 -19.12 -4.46
C GLU A 324 -7.41 -17.95 -3.53
N TRP A 325 -7.98 -16.75 -3.76
CA TRP A 325 -7.75 -15.58 -2.91
C TRP A 325 -8.15 -15.86 -1.46
N THR A 326 -9.36 -16.40 -1.26
CA THR A 326 -9.86 -16.75 0.08
C THR A 326 -8.99 -17.82 0.76
N LYS A 327 -8.62 -18.89 0.03
CA LYS A 327 -7.77 -19.97 0.57
C LYS A 327 -6.37 -19.49 0.98
N VAL A 328 -5.82 -18.50 0.29
CA VAL A 328 -4.52 -17.91 0.68
C VAL A 328 -4.71 -16.97 1.88
N PHE A 329 -5.76 -16.15 1.88
CA PHE A 329 -6.00 -15.15 2.91
C PHE A 329 -6.34 -15.73 4.29
N GLU A 330 -6.99 -16.90 4.34
CA GLU A 330 -7.35 -17.58 5.59
C GLU A 330 -6.15 -18.22 6.30
N LEU A 331 -5.02 -18.42 5.60
CA LEU A 331 -3.82 -19.01 6.19
C LEU A 331 -3.29 -18.10 7.30
N TYR A 332 -3.04 -18.69 8.47
CA TYR A 332 -2.49 -17.99 9.64
C TYR A 332 -3.32 -16.77 10.04
N ASN A 333 -4.66 -16.85 9.95
CA ASN A 333 -5.56 -15.79 10.39
C ASN A 333 -5.17 -15.26 11.78
N SER A 334 -4.97 -13.94 11.86
CA SER A 334 -4.58 -13.24 13.08
C SER A 334 -5.75 -12.87 13.98
N GLY A 335 -6.96 -12.80 13.45
CA GLY A 335 -8.12 -12.21 14.13
C GLY A 335 -7.97 -10.70 14.36
N THR A 336 -7.13 -10.04 13.56
CA THR A 336 -6.89 -8.58 13.57
C THR A 336 -7.22 -8.01 12.19
N TYR A 337 -7.68 -6.76 12.17
CA TYR A 337 -8.28 -6.09 11.02
C TYR A 337 -9.41 -6.94 10.42
N ASN A 338 -10.43 -7.19 11.23
CA ASN A 338 -11.50 -8.13 10.91
C ASN A 338 -12.46 -7.54 9.85
N ASN A 339 -12.35 -8.02 8.61
CA ASN A 339 -12.97 -7.41 7.43
C ASN A 339 -13.93 -8.35 6.69
N GLN A 340 -14.97 -7.79 6.07
CA GLN A 340 -15.72 -8.46 5.01
C GLN A 340 -15.02 -8.20 3.67
N TRP A 341 -14.33 -9.21 3.17
CA TRP A 341 -13.67 -9.15 1.87
C TRP A 341 -14.61 -9.52 0.72
N MET A 342 -14.60 -8.71 -0.34
CA MET A 342 -15.33 -8.95 -1.59
C MET A 342 -14.32 -9.06 -2.74
N VAL A 343 -14.21 -10.26 -3.31
CA VAL A 343 -13.28 -10.55 -4.40
C VAL A 343 -14.05 -10.78 -5.70
N VAL A 344 -14.01 -9.78 -6.57
CA VAL A 344 -14.68 -9.79 -7.87
C VAL A 344 -13.72 -10.33 -8.92
N ASN A 345 -14.14 -11.39 -9.63
CA ASN A 345 -13.39 -11.95 -10.74
C ASN A 345 -13.95 -11.49 -12.09
N TYR A 346 -13.37 -10.44 -12.66
CA TYR A 346 -13.80 -9.89 -13.95
C TYR A 346 -13.68 -10.89 -15.11
N LYS A 347 -12.82 -11.91 -15.01
CA LYS A 347 -12.69 -12.95 -16.04
C LYS A 347 -13.93 -13.84 -16.16
N LYS A 348 -14.77 -13.89 -15.13
CA LYS A 348 -16.03 -14.66 -15.12
C LYS A 348 -17.23 -13.85 -15.62
N ILE A 349 -17.03 -12.57 -15.97
CA ILE A 349 -18.12 -11.69 -16.41
C ILE A 349 -18.23 -11.73 -17.93
N HIS A 350 -19.39 -12.15 -18.41
CA HIS A 350 -19.72 -12.14 -19.84
C HIS A 350 -20.64 -10.97 -20.14
N TYR A 351 -20.09 -9.94 -20.78
CA TYR A 351 -20.87 -8.79 -21.24
C TYR A 351 -21.73 -9.19 -22.44
N ARG A 352 -23.01 -8.82 -22.41
CA ARG A 352 -23.89 -9.02 -23.57
C ARG A 352 -23.44 -8.07 -24.67
N ARG A 353 -22.90 -8.61 -25.78
CA ARG A 353 -22.66 -7.82 -27.00
C ARG A 353 -24.01 -7.25 -27.45
N THR A 354 -24.12 -5.93 -27.50
CA THR A 354 -25.26 -5.28 -28.15
C THR A 354 -25.17 -5.59 -29.64
N SER A 355 -26.17 -6.29 -30.16
CA SER A 355 -26.40 -6.49 -31.60
C SER A 355 -26.93 -5.19 -32.23
N SER A 356 -26.10 -4.16 -32.22
CA SER A 356 -26.26 -2.91 -32.97
C SER A 356 -24.84 -2.51 -33.39
N GLY A 357 -24.34 -3.09 -34.48
CA GLY A 357 -24.62 -2.55 -35.80
C GLY A 357 -23.52 -1.55 -36.11
N TRP A 358 -22.46 -2.01 -36.78
CA TRP A 358 -21.65 -1.11 -37.57
C TRP A 358 -22.59 -0.53 -38.61
N ALA A 359 -23.07 0.69 -38.40
CA ALA A 359 -23.61 1.46 -39.50
C ALA A 359 -22.46 1.68 -40.47
N SER A 360 -22.55 1.03 -41.62
CA SER A 360 -21.83 1.39 -42.83
C SER A 360 -21.93 2.90 -43.01
N LEU A 361 -20.82 3.61 -42.86
CA LEU A 361 -20.67 4.91 -43.50
C LEU A 361 -20.42 4.63 -44.97
N GLY A 362 -21.52 4.49 -45.71
CA GLY A 362 -21.51 4.63 -47.15
C GLY A 362 -21.55 6.11 -47.50
N THR A 363 -20.46 6.59 -48.11
CA THR A 363 -20.45 7.24 -49.43
C THR A 363 -19.07 7.00 -50.03
#